data_AF-A0A7D8YZB8-F1
#
_entry.id   AF-A0A7D8YZB8-F1
#
_cell.length_a   1.000
_cell.length_b   1.000
_cell.length_c   1.000
_cell.angle_alpha   90.00
_cell.angle_beta   90.00
_cell.angle_gamma   90.00
#
_symmetry.space_group_name_H-M   'P 1'
#
loop_
_entity.id
_entity.type
_entity.pdbx_description
1 polymer ?
#
loop_
_entity_poly.entity_id
_entity_poly.type
_entity_poly.pdbx_seq_one_letter_code
_entity_poly.pdbx_strand_id
1 'polypeptide(L)'
;MAPFVSAQVAQSPAEANPVYLKLTDPAEDSPLRLSPSRFASLRSAEDQVQELTSLAAPRYRLEELLRPSAVAPYLLDIDRESPGSATSSLRRARVVFALHGELDTLSDERFLERLLGDSAVPGETGAEKTNQAEDAGQGGATRALTDAELGAAGIASRSAVGTDAEFSPKPPGDVDERGESHGESYRWVQAELFSRVRISGVVHSYWTRDGDSILWAVRTDERFSSQPDLKLSWERMERQAAGDLKVVERGDWAGGGAYLRISRWADDPKVLICEAELAWVEPRAWFGGSNLIASKLPPAIQSQVREIRRAALRRTE
;
A
#
# COMPACT_ATOMS: atom_id res chain seq x y z
N MET A 1 42.94 24.32 -3.07
CA MET A 1 41.50 24.00 -3.20
C MET A 1 41.38 22.57 -3.69
N ALA A 2 41.05 21.64 -2.80
CA ALA A 2 40.74 20.27 -3.20
C ALA A 2 39.28 20.22 -3.70
N PRO A 3 38.96 19.50 -4.79
CA PRO A 3 37.59 19.33 -5.22
C PRO A 3 36.82 18.53 -4.16
N PHE A 4 35.68 19.06 -3.74
CA PHE A 4 34.66 18.29 -3.03
C PHE A 4 34.18 17.19 -3.97
N VAL A 5 34.70 15.98 -3.79
CA VAL A 5 34.11 14.79 -4.39
C VAL A 5 32.85 14.53 -3.59
N SER A 6 31.69 14.94 -4.12
CA SER A 6 30.40 14.48 -3.61
C SER A 6 30.40 12.97 -3.73
N ALA A 7 30.55 12.28 -2.60
CA ALA A 7 30.33 10.86 -2.52
C ALA A 7 28.85 10.63 -2.90
N GLN A 8 28.64 10.12 -4.11
CA GLN A 8 27.32 9.74 -4.57
C GLN A 8 26.90 8.56 -3.71
N VAL A 9 26.05 8.83 -2.70
CA VAL A 9 25.45 7.80 -1.87
C VAL A 9 24.74 6.86 -2.83
N ALA A 10 25.23 5.62 -2.95
CA ALA A 10 24.58 4.62 -3.77
C ALA A 10 23.13 4.50 -3.30
N GLN A 11 22.19 4.83 -4.19
CA GLN A 11 20.76 4.65 -3.95
C GLN A 11 20.54 3.19 -3.55
N SER A 12 19.74 2.97 -2.51
CA SER A 12 19.43 1.60 -2.10
C SER A 12 18.75 0.87 -3.27
N PRO A 13 18.98 -0.44 -3.45
CA PRO A 13 18.25 -1.24 -4.43
C PRO A 13 16.74 -1.09 -4.33
N ALA A 14 16.23 -0.92 -3.09
CA ALA A 14 14.85 -0.60 -2.84
C ALA A 14 14.38 0.65 -3.61
N GLU A 15 15.21 1.69 -3.70
CA GLU A 15 14.93 2.94 -4.43
C GLU A 15 14.95 2.79 -5.96
N ALA A 16 15.45 1.69 -6.52
CA ALA A 16 15.37 1.40 -7.96
C ALA A 16 13.97 0.94 -8.42
N ASN A 17 12.99 0.83 -7.49
CA ASN A 17 11.62 0.42 -7.78
C ASN A 17 10.95 1.43 -8.75
N PRO A 18 10.62 1.04 -10.00
CA PRO A 18 10.15 1.97 -11.02
C PRO A 18 8.75 2.54 -10.71
N VAL A 19 7.90 1.82 -9.98
CA VAL A 19 6.59 2.33 -9.56
C VAL A 19 6.76 3.36 -8.45
N TYR A 20 7.60 3.07 -7.46
CA TYR A 20 7.92 4.00 -6.38
C TYR A 20 8.60 5.28 -6.90
N LEU A 21 9.56 5.15 -7.81
CA LEU A 21 10.23 6.29 -8.43
C LEU A 21 9.21 7.21 -9.09
N LYS A 22 8.30 6.67 -9.92
CA LYS A 22 7.23 7.48 -10.53
C LYS A 22 6.29 8.12 -9.50
N LEU A 23 5.97 7.42 -8.42
CA LEU A 23 5.11 7.97 -7.37
C LEU A 23 5.79 9.08 -6.57
N THR A 24 7.12 9.10 -6.49
CA THR A 24 7.88 10.06 -5.65
C THR A 24 8.66 11.10 -6.44
N ASP A 25 8.68 10.99 -7.77
CA ASP A 25 9.41 11.90 -8.65
C ASP A 25 8.84 13.33 -8.55
N PRO A 26 9.62 14.33 -8.11
CA PRO A 26 9.16 15.71 -8.08
C PRO A 26 8.84 16.29 -9.46
N ALA A 27 9.39 15.72 -10.54
CA ALA A 27 9.14 16.13 -11.92
C ALA A 27 7.86 15.51 -12.51
N GLU A 28 7.31 14.46 -11.91
CA GLU A 28 6.03 13.88 -12.35
C GLU A 28 4.89 14.86 -12.03
N ASP A 29 4.20 15.32 -13.07
CA ASP A 29 3.00 16.16 -12.96
C ASP A 29 1.77 15.28 -12.67
N SER A 30 1.80 14.60 -11.52
CA SER A 30 0.70 13.74 -11.07
C SER A 30 0.13 14.24 -9.73
N PRO A 31 -1.20 14.35 -9.60
CA PRO A 31 -1.81 14.62 -8.31
C PRO A 31 -1.55 13.49 -7.31
N LEU A 32 -1.21 12.27 -7.78
CA LEU A 32 -0.95 11.10 -6.95
C LEU A 32 0.49 11.03 -6.43
N ARG A 33 1.28 12.09 -6.59
CA ARG A 33 2.64 12.14 -6.06
C ARG A 33 2.64 11.91 -4.54
N LEU A 34 3.49 11.01 -4.09
CA LEU A 34 3.77 10.67 -2.69
C LEU A 34 5.08 11.33 -2.26
N SER A 35 5.30 11.45 -0.96
CA SER A 35 6.62 11.83 -0.47
C SER A 35 7.55 10.61 -0.49
N PRO A 36 8.86 10.81 -0.67
CA PRO A 36 9.82 9.74 -0.42
C PRO A 36 9.72 9.21 1.02
N SER A 37 9.98 7.92 1.18
CA SER A 37 10.08 7.23 2.46
C SER A 37 11.13 7.90 3.34
N ARG A 38 10.73 8.22 4.57
CA ARG A 38 11.61 8.83 5.59
C ARG A 38 12.72 7.87 6.03
N PHE A 39 12.51 6.56 5.91
CA PHE A 39 13.46 5.52 6.30
C PHE A 39 14.25 4.92 5.12
N ALA A 40 14.28 5.59 3.96
CA ALA A 40 15.01 5.09 2.78
C ALA A 40 16.53 5.19 2.96
N SER A 41 16.99 6.35 3.42
CA SER A 41 18.42 6.68 3.55
C SER A 41 19.00 6.46 4.96
N LEU A 42 18.17 6.13 5.96
CA LEU A 42 18.58 6.05 7.36
C LEU A 42 19.20 4.69 7.66
N ARG A 43 20.54 4.62 7.59
CA ARG A 43 21.31 3.39 7.87
C ARG A 43 21.84 3.29 9.30
N SER A 44 21.97 4.42 10.01
CA SER A 44 22.49 4.42 11.38
C SER A 44 21.35 4.35 12.41
N ALA A 45 21.63 3.75 13.57
CA ALA A 45 20.69 3.74 14.68
C ALA A 45 20.35 5.15 15.16
N GLU A 46 21.35 6.04 15.21
CA GLU A 46 21.15 7.44 15.64
C GLU A 46 20.17 8.17 14.73
N ASP A 47 20.33 8.05 13.40
CA ASP A 47 19.43 8.67 12.43
C ASP A 47 18.01 8.12 12.53
N GLN A 48 17.86 6.79 12.66
CA GLN A 48 16.56 6.15 12.82
C GLN A 48 15.86 6.55 14.13
N VAL A 49 16.60 6.62 15.24
CA VAL A 49 16.14 7.10 16.55
C VAL A 49 15.68 8.55 16.46
N GLN A 50 16.50 9.43 15.88
CA GLN A 50 16.17 10.83 15.73
C GLN A 50 14.90 11.03 14.91
N GLU A 51 14.80 10.32 13.78
CA GLU A 51 13.66 10.44 12.88
C GLU A 51 12.36 9.93 13.51
N LEU A 52 12.39 8.72 14.09
CA LEU A 52 11.21 8.13 14.71
C LEU A 52 10.78 8.92 15.95
N THR A 53 11.72 9.46 16.73
CA THR A 53 11.42 10.33 17.87
C THR A 53 10.77 11.64 17.41
N SER A 54 11.29 12.26 16.34
CA SER A 54 10.73 13.48 15.75
C SER A 54 9.29 13.27 15.26
N LEU A 55 9.04 12.13 14.61
CA LEU A 55 7.71 11.72 14.16
C LEU A 55 6.74 11.42 15.32
N ALA A 56 7.23 10.80 16.40
CA ALA A 56 6.43 10.40 17.54
C ALA A 56 6.03 11.57 18.45
N ALA A 57 6.89 12.58 18.55
CA ALA A 57 6.70 13.69 19.47
C ALA A 57 5.55 14.62 19.06
N PRO A 58 4.82 15.20 20.03
CA PRO A 58 4.87 14.94 21.48
C PRO A 58 3.95 13.77 21.92
N ARG A 59 3.41 12.99 20.98
CA ARG A 59 2.30 12.05 21.23
C ARG A 59 2.73 10.80 21.98
N TYR A 60 3.90 10.25 21.66
CA TYR A 60 4.39 9.00 22.23
C TYR A 60 5.87 9.09 22.56
N ARG A 61 6.32 8.24 23.50
CA ARG A 61 7.74 7.95 23.69
C ARG A 61 8.20 6.88 22.71
N LEU A 62 9.49 6.88 22.38
CA LEU A 62 10.06 5.93 21.43
C LEU A 62 9.87 4.49 21.90
N GLU A 63 10.08 4.22 23.20
CA GLU A 63 9.95 2.88 23.78
C GLU A 63 8.52 2.36 23.72
N GLU A 64 7.52 3.25 23.77
CA GLU A 64 6.12 2.87 23.64
C GLU A 64 5.80 2.41 22.22
N LEU A 65 6.33 3.09 21.21
CA LEU A 65 6.17 2.75 19.79
C LEU A 65 6.86 1.43 19.44
N LEU A 66 8.05 1.20 19.99
CA LEU A 66 8.88 0.04 19.70
C LEU A 66 8.53 -1.21 20.52
N ARG A 67 7.57 -1.16 21.44
CA ARG A 67 7.26 -2.32 22.30
C ARG A 67 6.72 -3.53 21.49
N PRO A 68 7.08 -4.78 21.85
CA PRO A 68 6.57 -5.99 21.22
C PRO A 68 5.10 -6.26 21.58
N SER A 69 4.18 -5.52 20.96
CA SER A 69 2.75 -5.63 21.28
C SER A 69 1.88 -5.36 20.07
N ALA A 70 0.84 -6.19 19.88
CA ALA A 70 -0.21 -5.94 18.90
C ALA A 70 -0.90 -4.57 19.10
N VAL A 71 -0.97 -4.10 20.34
CA VAL A 71 -1.60 -2.82 20.70
C VAL A 71 -0.57 -1.71 20.97
N ALA A 72 0.68 -1.85 20.50
CA ALA A 72 1.61 -0.73 20.49
C ALA A 72 1.01 0.47 19.73
N PRO A 73 1.40 1.71 20.07
CA PRO A 73 0.96 2.86 19.29
C PRO A 73 1.42 2.76 17.83
N TYR A 74 0.78 3.54 16.98
CA TYR A 74 1.19 3.79 15.61
C TYR A 74 0.99 5.27 15.33
N LEU A 75 1.73 5.79 14.36
CA LEU A 75 1.61 7.15 13.89
C LEU A 75 0.73 7.13 12.66
N LEU A 76 -0.28 7.99 12.66
CA LEU A 76 -1.17 8.19 11.54
C LEU A 76 -1.26 9.68 11.28
N ASP A 77 -0.94 10.04 10.05
CA ASP A 77 -1.19 11.35 9.50
C ASP A 77 -2.17 11.22 8.34
N ILE A 78 -3.19 12.06 8.32
CA ILE A 78 -4.16 12.11 7.23
C ILE A 78 -4.26 13.55 6.82
N ASP A 79 -3.85 13.83 5.59
CA ASP A 79 -3.91 15.18 5.04
C ASP A 79 -5.37 15.62 4.97
N ARG A 80 -5.64 16.72 5.69
CA ARG A 80 -6.94 17.39 5.63
C ARG A 80 -6.99 18.20 4.34
N GLU A 81 -7.46 17.53 3.29
CA GLU A 81 -8.00 18.14 2.06
C GLU A 81 -7.00 19.09 1.37
N SER A 82 -6.14 18.54 0.52
CA SER A 82 -5.47 19.39 -0.47
C SER A 82 -6.51 19.89 -1.47
N PRO A 83 -6.48 21.17 -1.88
CA PRO A 83 -7.41 21.70 -2.85
C PRO A 83 -7.29 20.88 -4.14
N GLY A 84 -8.31 20.06 -4.41
CA GLY A 84 -8.43 19.33 -5.66
C GLY A 84 -9.22 20.16 -6.67
N SER A 85 -9.91 19.46 -7.58
CA SER A 85 -10.86 20.10 -8.50
C SER A 85 -12.17 20.43 -7.77
N ALA A 86 -13.08 21.16 -8.43
CA ALA A 86 -14.42 21.41 -7.90
C ALA A 86 -15.22 20.12 -7.60
N THR A 87 -14.84 18.99 -8.20
CA THR A 87 -15.57 17.71 -8.13
C THR A 87 -14.83 16.61 -7.38
N SER A 88 -13.58 16.83 -6.98
CA SER A 88 -12.76 15.82 -6.30
C SER A 88 -11.68 16.42 -5.42
N SER A 89 -11.37 15.79 -4.29
CA SER A 89 -10.24 16.15 -3.43
C SER A 89 -9.13 15.11 -3.51
N LEU A 90 -7.87 15.54 -3.53
CA LEU A 90 -6.74 14.64 -3.27
C LEU A 90 -6.68 14.37 -1.76
N ARG A 91 -6.57 13.08 -1.42
CA ARG A 91 -6.36 12.62 -0.04
C ARG A 91 -5.03 11.91 0.06
N ARG A 92 -4.42 12.02 1.24
CA ARG A 92 -3.23 11.26 1.61
C ARG A 92 -3.36 10.73 3.03
N ALA A 93 -2.77 9.56 3.25
CA ALA A 93 -2.57 9.02 4.58
C ALA A 93 -1.17 8.43 4.68
N ARG A 94 -0.48 8.71 5.78
CA ARG A 94 0.79 8.07 6.13
C ARG A 94 0.64 7.33 7.44
N VAL A 95 1.16 6.11 7.49
CA VAL A 95 1.17 5.24 8.67
C VAL A 95 2.61 4.85 8.96
N VAL A 96 3.04 5.00 10.22
CA VAL A 96 4.33 4.50 10.70
C VAL A 96 4.13 3.68 11.96
N PHE A 97 4.68 2.46 12.01
CA PHE A 97 4.57 1.58 13.16
C PHE A 97 5.71 0.57 13.23
N ALA A 98 6.02 0.09 14.44
CA ALA A 98 6.95 -1.00 14.63
C ALA A 98 6.27 -2.38 14.51
N LEU A 99 6.99 -3.32 13.90
CA LEU A 99 6.75 -4.75 13.87
C LEU A 99 7.88 -5.48 14.59
N HIS A 100 7.57 -6.66 15.14
CA HIS A 100 8.55 -7.56 15.75
C HIS A 100 8.57 -8.87 14.99
N GLY A 101 9.75 -9.28 14.54
CA GLY A 101 9.97 -10.45 13.71
C GLY A 101 11.21 -10.30 12.84
N GLU A 102 11.52 -11.32 12.06
CA GLU A 102 12.64 -11.28 11.13
C GLU A 102 12.19 -10.83 9.75
N LEU A 103 12.94 -9.91 9.12
CA LEU A 103 12.63 -9.40 7.78
C LEU A 103 12.44 -10.52 6.76
N ASP A 104 13.28 -11.56 6.85
CA ASP A 104 13.24 -12.70 5.94
C ASP A 104 11.95 -13.51 6.08
N THR A 105 11.41 -13.60 7.30
CA THR A 105 10.13 -14.27 7.59
C THR A 105 8.93 -13.44 7.13
N LEU A 106 9.01 -12.11 7.21
CA LEU A 106 7.99 -11.20 6.69
C LEU A 106 8.05 -11.04 5.16
N SER A 107 9.15 -11.47 4.55
CA SER A 107 9.27 -11.53 3.10
C SER A 107 8.58 -12.75 2.50
N ASP A 108 8.00 -13.61 3.33
CA ASP A 108 7.13 -14.69 2.85
C ASP A 108 6.05 -14.09 1.98
N GLU A 109 6.10 -14.47 0.71
CA GLU A 109 5.10 -14.28 -0.32
C GLU A 109 3.67 -14.20 0.23
N ARG A 110 3.22 -15.25 0.93
CA ARG A 110 1.85 -15.32 1.44
C ARG A 110 1.57 -14.31 2.53
N PHE A 111 2.60 -13.88 3.26
CA PHE A 111 2.47 -12.81 4.23
C PHE A 111 2.38 -11.47 3.51
N LEU A 112 3.23 -11.20 2.52
CA LEU A 112 3.14 -9.99 1.70
C LEU A 112 1.81 -9.93 0.95
N GLU A 113 1.29 -11.05 0.44
CA GLU A 113 -0.05 -11.11 -0.17
C GLU A 113 -1.16 -10.71 0.79
N ARG A 114 -1.15 -11.25 2.01
CA ARG A 114 -2.15 -10.87 3.01
C ARG A 114 -1.94 -9.44 3.46
N LEU A 115 -0.70 -9.01 3.60
CA LEU A 115 -0.34 -7.67 4.02
C LEU A 115 -0.70 -6.63 2.95
N LEU A 116 -0.56 -6.94 1.67
CA LEU A 116 -0.67 -6.00 0.56
C LEU A 116 -1.98 -6.16 -0.23
N GLY A 117 -2.49 -7.38 -0.32
CA GLY A 117 -3.71 -7.77 -1.04
C GLY A 117 -5.00 -7.58 -0.25
N ASP A 118 -5.03 -7.89 1.05
CA ASP A 118 -6.20 -7.58 1.91
C ASP A 118 -6.19 -6.11 2.38
N SER A 119 -5.02 -5.46 2.44
CA SER A 119 -4.90 -4.07 2.91
C SER A 119 -5.07 -3.02 1.81
N ALA A 120 -5.13 -3.41 0.52
CA ALA A 120 -5.13 -2.45 -0.59
C ALA A 120 -6.29 -1.45 -0.52
N VAL A 121 -7.36 -1.77 0.22
CA VAL A 121 -8.45 -0.83 0.49
C VAL A 121 -8.94 -0.93 1.94
N PRO A 122 -9.02 0.19 2.66
CA PRO A 122 -9.67 0.25 3.97
C PRO A 122 -11.19 0.06 3.82
N GLY A 123 -11.62 -1.20 3.75
CA GLY A 123 -12.98 -1.69 3.90
C GLY A 123 -13.06 -2.61 5.12
N GLU A 124 -14.24 -2.74 5.74
CA GLU A 124 -14.43 -3.40 7.03
C GLU A 124 -13.89 -4.85 7.08
N THR A 125 -12.67 -5.05 7.58
CA THR A 125 -12.12 -6.39 7.93
C THR A 125 -12.35 -6.76 9.40
N GLY A 126 -13.22 -6.03 10.11
CA GLY A 126 -13.32 -6.08 11.57
C GLY A 126 -14.72 -6.38 12.13
N ALA A 127 -15.40 -7.41 11.64
CA ALA A 127 -16.47 -8.06 12.38
C ALA A 127 -16.53 -9.55 11.99
N GLU A 128 -16.63 -10.42 13.00
CA GLU A 128 -16.71 -11.89 12.94
C GLU A 128 -17.14 -12.48 11.59
N LYS A 129 -16.17 -13.01 10.83
CA LYS A 129 -16.46 -14.04 9.83
C LYS A 129 -16.73 -15.35 10.56
N THR A 130 -17.95 -15.52 11.06
CA THR A 130 -18.46 -16.83 11.47
C THR A 130 -18.62 -17.69 10.22
N ASN A 131 -18.12 -18.93 10.27
CA ASN A 131 -18.23 -19.92 9.21
C ASN A 131 -19.69 -20.18 8.83
N GLN A 132 -20.21 -19.52 7.80
CA GLN A 132 -21.30 -20.01 6.96
C GLN A 132 -21.06 -19.54 5.51
N ALA A 133 -20.94 -20.52 4.63
CA ALA A 133 -20.80 -20.33 3.20
C ALA A 133 -22.13 -19.89 2.57
N GLU A 134 -22.01 -19.25 1.41
CA GLU A 134 -23.10 -18.92 0.47
C GLU A 134 -24.07 -17.81 0.89
N ASP A 135 -23.58 -16.56 0.94
CA ASP A 135 -24.45 -15.40 0.67
C ASP A 135 -23.68 -14.27 -0.02
N ALA A 136 -24.36 -13.53 -0.90
CA ALA A 136 -23.76 -12.76 -1.98
C ALA A 136 -22.93 -11.52 -1.55
N GLY A 137 -21.71 -11.42 -2.09
CA GLY A 137 -21.20 -10.15 -2.63
C GLY A 137 -20.49 -9.15 -1.71
N GLN A 138 -20.05 -9.53 -0.52
CA GLN A 138 -19.19 -8.66 0.31
C GLN A 138 -17.73 -9.11 0.24
N GLY A 139 -17.01 -8.62 -0.76
CA GLY A 139 -15.58 -8.88 -0.90
C GLY A 139 -14.98 -8.05 -2.04
N GLY A 140 -13.78 -7.52 -1.81
CA GLY A 140 -12.94 -7.09 -2.93
C GLY A 140 -12.69 -8.29 -3.86
N ALA A 141 -12.56 -8.01 -5.15
CA ALA A 141 -12.22 -9.02 -6.15
C ALA A 141 -10.92 -8.63 -6.81
N THR A 142 -10.00 -9.58 -6.92
CA THR A 142 -8.73 -9.38 -7.62
C THR A 142 -8.55 -10.49 -8.64
N ARG A 143 -8.06 -10.15 -9.83
CA ARG A 143 -7.67 -11.14 -10.83
C ARG A 143 -6.42 -10.72 -11.60
N ALA A 144 -5.68 -11.72 -12.06
CA ALA A 144 -4.64 -11.51 -13.06
C ALA A 144 -5.26 -11.03 -14.38
N LEU A 145 -4.49 -10.24 -15.13
CA LEU A 145 -4.84 -9.88 -16.49
C LEU A 145 -4.41 -10.97 -17.46
N THR A 146 -5.21 -11.17 -18.50
CA THR A 146 -4.86 -12.07 -19.60
C THR A 146 -3.78 -11.46 -20.50
N ASP A 147 -3.06 -12.30 -21.23
CA ASP A 147 -2.08 -11.85 -22.23
C ASP A 147 -2.68 -10.90 -23.27
N ALA A 148 -3.95 -11.11 -23.64
CA ALA A 148 -4.66 -10.24 -24.57
C ALA A 148 -4.93 -8.85 -23.97
N GLU A 149 -5.34 -8.78 -22.71
CA GLU A 149 -5.57 -7.50 -21.99
C GLU A 149 -4.26 -6.72 -21.83
N LEU A 150 -3.17 -7.41 -21.48
CA LEU A 150 -1.83 -6.83 -21.37
C LEU A 150 -1.32 -6.34 -22.74
N GLY A 151 -1.44 -7.17 -23.77
CA GLY A 151 -1.04 -6.84 -25.13
C GLY A 151 -1.81 -5.64 -25.69
N ALA A 152 -3.10 -5.52 -25.40
CA ALA A 152 -3.92 -4.36 -25.76
C ALA A 152 -3.46 -3.05 -25.10
N ALA A 153 -2.81 -3.14 -23.93
CA ALA A 153 -2.19 -2.00 -23.23
C ALA A 153 -0.70 -1.78 -23.60
N GLY A 154 -0.17 -2.56 -24.55
CA GLY A 154 1.24 -2.49 -24.98
C GLY A 154 2.23 -3.05 -23.95
N ILE A 155 1.76 -3.92 -23.05
CA ILE A 155 2.60 -4.57 -22.03
C ILE A 155 2.97 -5.96 -22.54
N ALA A 156 4.27 -6.29 -22.51
CA ALA A 156 4.74 -7.62 -22.89
C ALA A 156 4.35 -8.66 -21.83
N SER A 157 3.82 -9.82 -22.24
CA SER A 157 3.41 -10.92 -21.33
C SER A 157 4.48 -11.38 -20.34
N ARG A 158 5.77 -11.20 -20.67
CA ARG A 158 6.88 -11.53 -19.76
C ARG A 158 6.97 -10.60 -18.54
N SER A 159 6.34 -9.43 -18.58
CA SER A 159 6.25 -8.48 -17.45
C SER A 159 5.11 -8.79 -16.48
N ALA A 160 4.40 -9.91 -16.67
CA ALA A 160 3.23 -10.30 -15.87
C ALA A 160 3.34 -11.68 -15.23
N VAL A 161 4.56 -12.21 -15.06
CA VAL A 161 4.78 -13.59 -14.56
C VAL A 161 4.42 -13.70 -13.08
N GLY A 162 3.16 -14.08 -12.88
CA GLY A 162 2.60 -14.78 -11.73
C GLY A 162 1.34 -15.46 -12.26
N THR A 163 1.51 -16.49 -13.10
CA THR A 163 0.41 -17.15 -13.84
C THR A 163 -0.43 -18.09 -12.98
N ASP A 164 -0.12 -18.23 -11.70
CA ASP A 164 -0.97 -18.91 -10.74
C ASP A 164 -1.76 -17.88 -9.93
N ALA A 165 -2.97 -18.23 -9.50
CA ALA A 165 -3.89 -17.34 -8.80
C ALA A 165 -3.36 -16.82 -7.43
N GLU A 166 -2.25 -17.37 -6.94
CA GLU A 166 -1.46 -16.85 -5.83
C GLU A 166 -0.53 -15.76 -6.37
N PHE A 167 -0.42 -14.62 -5.69
CA PHE A 167 0.69 -13.70 -5.94
C PHE A 167 1.93 -14.49 -5.60
N SER A 168 2.57 -15.08 -6.60
CA SER A 168 3.78 -15.85 -6.39
C SER A 168 5.03 -15.12 -6.87
N PRO A 169 5.62 -14.14 -6.14
CA PRO A 169 7.04 -13.86 -6.27
C PRO A 169 7.85 -15.16 -6.18
N LYS A 170 8.36 -15.61 -7.33
CA LYS A 170 9.26 -16.76 -7.45
C LYS A 170 10.14 -16.96 -6.20
N PRO A 171 10.32 -18.21 -5.72
CA PRO A 171 11.24 -18.50 -4.63
C PRO A 171 12.60 -17.83 -4.91
N PRO A 172 13.38 -17.46 -3.87
CA PRO A 172 14.51 -16.51 -3.90
C PRO A 172 15.70 -16.91 -4.79
N GLY A 173 15.45 -17.13 -6.08
CA GLY A 173 16.37 -17.71 -7.06
C GLY A 173 16.59 -16.82 -8.29
N ASP A 174 15.68 -15.90 -8.61
CA ASP A 174 15.97 -14.78 -9.52
C ASP A 174 16.53 -13.61 -8.69
N VAL A 175 17.59 -13.91 -7.95
CA VAL A 175 18.41 -12.92 -7.29
C VAL A 175 19.35 -12.38 -8.36
N ASP A 176 19.37 -11.07 -8.57
CA ASP A 176 20.34 -10.51 -9.50
C ASP A 176 21.79 -10.72 -8.99
N GLU A 177 22.78 -10.35 -9.80
CA GLU A 177 24.20 -10.50 -9.43
C GLU A 177 24.59 -9.76 -8.13
N ARG A 178 23.70 -8.91 -7.59
CA ARG A 178 23.92 -8.08 -6.40
C ARG A 178 23.21 -8.60 -5.16
N GLY A 179 22.47 -9.71 -5.25
CA GLY A 179 21.69 -10.20 -4.12
C GLY A 179 20.27 -9.60 -4.04
N GLU A 180 19.82 -8.88 -5.07
CA GLU A 180 18.55 -8.15 -5.07
C GLU A 180 17.44 -9.04 -5.66
N SER A 181 16.24 -8.95 -5.07
CA SER A 181 15.05 -9.61 -5.61
C SER A 181 13.95 -8.58 -5.85
N HIS A 182 13.21 -8.78 -6.93
CA HIS A 182 12.15 -7.87 -7.35
C HIS A 182 11.02 -8.62 -8.05
N GLY A 183 9.86 -7.97 -8.16
CA GLY A 183 8.76 -8.48 -8.95
C GLY A 183 7.82 -7.39 -9.39
N GLU A 184 7.29 -7.54 -10.60
CA GLU A 184 6.31 -6.66 -11.24
C GLU A 184 5.00 -7.43 -11.42
N SER A 185 3.86 -6.78 -11.18
CA SER A 185 2.57 -7.39 -11.52
C SER A 185 1.51 -6.37 -11.91
N TYR A 186 0.61 -6.82 -12.77
CA TYR A 186 -0.58 -6.09 -13.22
C TYR A 186 -1.82 -6.87 -12.83
N ARG A 187 -2.73 -6.24 -12.09
CA ARG A 187 -3.95 -6.90 -11.62
C ARG A 187 -5.15 -5.99 -11.80
N TRP A 188 -6.27 -6.57 -12.22
CA TRP A 188 -7.56 -5.91 -12.05
C TRP A 188 -7.97 -6.09 -10.60
N VAL A 189 -8.32 -4.99 -9.96
CA VAL A 189 -8.80 -4.95 -8.58
C VAL A 189 -10.16 -4.28 -8.54
N GLN A 190 -11.02 -4.80 -7.67
CA GLN A 190 -12.25 -4.19 -7.23
C GLN A 190 -12.25 -4.20 -5.73
N ALA A 191 -12.61 -3.08 -5.12
CA ALA A 191 -12.61 -2.95 -3.69
C ALA A 191 -13.73 -2.06 -3.20
N GLU A 192 -14.17 -2.30 -1.98
CA GLU A 192 -15.28 -1.58 -1.37
C GLU A 192 -14.80 -0.73 -0.20
N LEU A 193 -15.06 0.57 -0.28
CA LEU A 193 -14.82 1.56 0.76
C LEU A 193 -16.09 1.69 1.60
N PHE A 194 -15.98 1.24 2.86
CA PHE A 194 -17.01 1.37 3.90
C PHE A 194 -18.41 0.89 3.49
N SER A 195 -18.50 -0.10 2.58
CA SER A 195 -19.75 -0.61 2.00
C SER A 195 -20.63 0.48 1.35
N ARG A 196 -20.00 1.56 0.87
CA ARG A 196 -20.68 2.72 0.27
C ARG A 196 -20.14 3.06 -1.10
N VAL A 197 -18.88 2.79 -1.36
CA VAL A 197 -18.27 3.05 -2.66
C VAL A 197 -17.50 1.83 -3.08
N ARG A 198 -17.70 1.41 -4.32
CA ARG A 198 -16.87 0.41 -4.98
C ARG A 198 -15.93 1.13 -5.93
N ILE A 199 -14.66 0.81 -5.90
CA ILE A 199 -13.68 1.27 -6.87
C ILE A 199 -13.15 0.07 -7.65
N SER A 200 -12.87 0.25 -8.93
CA SER A 200 -12.32 -0.80 -9.77
C SER A 200 -11.37 -0.28 -10.83
N GLY A 201 -10.45 -1.14 -11.25
CA GLY A 201 -9.61 -0.96 -12.42
C GLY A 201 -8.26 -1.66 -12.27
N VAL A 202 -7.32 -1.35 -13.14
CA VAL A 202 -6.01 -1.99 -13.14
C VAL A 202 -5.01 -1.26 -12.26
N VAL A 203 -4.30 -2.03 -11.44
CA VAL A 203 -3.12 -1.57 -10.70
C VAL A 203 -1.85 -2.21 -11.27
N HIS A 204 -0.80 -1.41 -11.33
CA HIS A 204 0.57 -1.82 -11.57
C HIS A 204 1.30 -1.76 -10.23
N SER A 205 1.81 -2.90 -9.78
CA SER A 205 2.61 -3.00 -8.57
C SER A 205 4.00 -3.51 -8.85
N TYR A 206 4.94 -3.08 -8.03
CA TYR A 206 6.33 -3.48 -8.09
C TYR A 206 6.86 -3.59 -6.68
N TRP A 207 7.60 -4.66 -6.38
CA TRP A 207 8.34 -4.79 -5.13
C TRP A 207 9.83 -4.98 -5.39
N THR A 208 10.63 -4.51 -4.45
CA THR A 208 12.08 -4.64 -4.39
C THR A 208 12.47 -5.05 -2.98
N ARG A 209 13.56 -5.81 -2.88
CA ARG A 209 14.11 -6.26 -1.59
C ARG A 209 15.62 -6.26 -1.63
N ASP A 210 16.22 -5.81 -0.53
CA ASP A 210 17.62 -6.00 -0.19
C ASP A 210 17.76 -6.63 1.21
N GLY A 211 18.98 -6.69 1.75
CA GLY A 211 19.24 -7.30 3.06
C GLY A 211 18.62 -6.55 4.25
N ASP A 212 18.31 -5.26 4.06
CA ASP A 212 17.89 -4.36 5.13
C ASP A 212 16.43 -3.93 5.01
N SER A 213 15.82 -4.08 3.83
CA SER A 213 14.48 -3.58 3.56
C SER A 213 13.71 -4.32 2.47
N ILE A 214 12.39 -4.20 2.56
CA ILE A 214 11.43 -4.53 1.50
C ILE A 214 10.72 -3.23 1.15
N LEU A 215 10.53 -2.96 -0.14
CA LEU A 215 9.69 -1.88 -0.63
C LEU A 215 8.69 -2.42 -1.63
N TRP A 216 7.41 -2.22 -1.37
CA TRP A 216 6.33 -2.45 -2.32
C TRP A 216 5.71 -1.11 -2.71
N ALA A 217 5.44 -0.93 -4.00
CA ALA A 217 4.75 0.24 -4.50
C ALA A 217 3.67 -0.20 -5.49
N VAL A 218 2.56 0.53 -5.51
CA VAL A 218 1.40 0.26 -6.35
C VAL A 218 0.81 1.56 -6.85
N ARG A 219 0.38 1.59 -8.11
CA ARG A 219 -0.38 2.70 -8.69
C ARG A 219 -1.45 2.18 -9.63
N THR A 220 -2.52 2.93 -9.78
CA THR A 220 -3.48 2.71 -10.86
C THR A 220 -2.81 2.96 -12.22
N ASP A 221 -3.19 2.18 -13.23
CA ASP A 221 -2.56 2.19 -14.56
C ASP A 221 -3.52 2.71 -15.63
N GLU A 222 -3.28 3.95 -16.07
CA GLU A 222 -4.12 4.64 -17.05
C GLU A 222 -4.01 4.07 -18.47
N ARG A 223 -3.03 3.20 -18.76
CA ARG A 223 -2.92 2.51 -20.06
C ARG A 223 -4.15 1.66 -20.38
N PHE A 224 -4.90 1.27 -19.35
CA PHE A 224 -6.12 0.48 -19.46
C PHE A 224 -7.40 1.34 -19.60
N SER A 225 -7.29 2.67 -19.64
CA SER A 225 -8.45 3.58 -19.75
C SER A 225 -9.28 3.40 -21.02
N SER A 226 -8.67 2.90 -22.10
CA SER A 226 -9.36 2.61 -23.37
C SER A 226 -10.14 1.29 -23.36
N GLN A 227 -9.94 0.44 -22.35
CA GLN A 227 -10.59 -0.87 -22.21
C GLN A 227 -11.75 -0.75 -21.21
N PRO A 228 -13.03 -0.79 -21.65
CA PRO A 228 -14.18 -0.46 -20.80
C PRO A 228 -14.28 -1.29 -19.50
N ASP A 229 -13.89 -2.56 -19.53
CA ASP A 229 -13.97 -3.46 -18.39
C ASP A 229 -12.77 -3.32 -17.42
N LEU A 230 -11.73 -2.60 -17.84
CA LEU A 230 -10.49 -2.41 -17.07
C LEU A 230 -10.25 -0.95 -16.67
N LYS A 231 -11.07 -0.02 -17.18
CA LYS A 231 -10.95 1.41 -16.89
C LYS A 231 -11.17 1.69 -15.40
N LEU A 232 -10.44 2.70 -14.91
CA LEU A 232 -10.60 3.20 -13.55
C LEU A 232 -12.00 3.79 -13.37
N SER A 233 -12.75 3.21 -12.45
CA SER A 233 -14.15 3.56 -12.22
C SER A 233 -14.51 3.46 -10.75
N TRP A 234 -15.58 4.14 -10.38
CA TRP A 234 -16.20 4.01 -9.07
C TRP A 234 -17.72 3.90 -9.20
N GLU A 235 -18.32 3.24 -8.23
CA GLU A 235 -19.76 3.09 -8.07
C GLU A 235 -20.15 3.48 -6.63
N ARG A 236 -21.11 4.38 -6.47
CA ARG A 236 -21.70 4.67 -5.17
C ARG A 236 -22.87 3.72 -4.94
N MET A 237 -22.88 3.15 -3.74
CA MET A 237 -23.83 2.13 -3.31
C MET A 237 -24.65 2.64 -2.13
N GLU A 238 -25.95 2.34 -2.16
CA GLU A 238 -26.86 2.59 -1.05
C GLU A 238 -27.52 1.30 -0.61
N ARG A 239 -27.67 1.14 0.71
CA ARG A 239 -28.38 0.02 1.30
C ARG A 239 -29.89 0.26 1.17
N GLN A 240 -30.60 -0.69 0.56
CA GLN A 240 -32.05 -0.67 0.43
C GLN A 240 -32.74 -1.21 1.69
N ALA A 241 -34.06 -1.06 1.78
CA ALA A 241 -34.86 -1.54 2.91
C ALA A 241 -34.72 -3.05 3.14
N ALA A 242 -34.46 -3.84 2.10
CA ALA A 242 -34.22 -5.27 2.17
C ALA A 242 -32.82 -5.66 2.66
N GLY A 243 -31.91 -4.68 2.85
CA GLY A 243 -30.52 -4.92 3.23
C GLY A 243 -29.54 -4.97 2.06
N ASP A 244 -30.03 -5.11 0.82
CA ASP A 244 -29.21 -5.19 -0.39
C ASP A 244 -28.51 -3.87 -0.71
N LEU A 245 -27.30 -3.96 -1.26
CA LEU A 245 -26.57 -2.81 -1.81
C LEU A 245 -26.97 -2.59 -3.26
N LYS A 246 -27.46 -1.38 -3.58
CA LYS A 246 -27.77 -0.98 -4.95
C LYS A 246 -26.81 0.12 -5.40
N VAL A 247 -26.25 -0.04 -6.60
CA VAL A 247 -25.52 1.03 -7.28
C VAL A 247 -26.49 2.14 -7.66
N VAL A 248 -26.26 3.33 -7.12
CA VAL A 248 -27.08 4.53 -7.34
C VAL A 248 -26.40 5.57 -8.23
N GLU A 249 -25.07 5.51 -8.33
CA GLU A 249 -24.28 6.44 -9.12
C GLU A 249 -22.97 5.77 -9.53
N ARG A 250 -22.40 6.18 -10.66
CA ARG A 250 -21.15 5.64 -11.18
C ARG A 250 -20.39 6.72 -11.94
N GLY A 251 -19.07 6.65 -11.93
CA GLY A 251 -18.23 7.61 -12.62
C GLY A 251 -16.83 7.10 -12.87
N ASP A 252 -16.05 7.88 -13.62
CA ASP A 252 -14.64 7.60 -13.83
C ASP A 252 -13.85 8.01 -12.58
N TRP A 253 -12.81 7.24 -12.27
CA TRP A 253 -11.95 7.48 -11.12
C TRP A 253 -10.56 7.90 -11.61
N ALA A 254 -10.04 9.01 -11.08
CA ALA A 254 -8.70 9.48 -11.43
C ALA A 254 -7.57 8.64 -10.78
N GLY A 255 -7.93 7.67 -9.93
CA GLY A 255 -7.00 6.65 -9.45
C GLY A 255 -6.37 6.94 -8.08
N GLY A 256 -5.32 6.17 -7.80
CA GLY A 256 -4.61 6.16 -6.53
C GLY A 256 -3.26 5.47 -6.63
N GLY A 257 -2.44 5.65 -5.59
CA GLY A 257 -1.14 5.01 -5.46
C GLY A 257 -0.71 4.90 -4.02
N ALA A 258 0.17 3.96 -3.73
CA ALA A 258 0.72 3.73 -2.40
C ALA A 258 2.12 3.13 -2.47
N TYR A 259 2.86 3.26 -1.39
CA TYR A 259 3.99 2.39 -1.10
C TYR A 259 3.94 1.89 0.35
N LEU A 260 4.62 0.77 0.59
CA LEU A 260 4.95 0.22 1.89
C LEU A 260 6.44 -0.09 1.92
N ARG A 261 7.14 0.46 2.89
CA ARG A 261 8.52 0.10 3.23
C ARG A 261 8.55 -0.62 4.57
N ILE A 262 9.29 -1.71 4.63
CA ILE A 262 9.64 -2.41 5.87
C ILE A 262 11.15 -2.41 5.95
N SER A 263 11.73 -1.81 6.99
CA SER A 263 13.19 -1.74 7.17
C SER A 263 13.61 -2.25 8.55
N ARG A 264 14.80 -2.87 8.64
CA ARG A 264 15.39 -3.26 9.92
C ARG A 264 15.64 -2.04 10.81
N TRP A 265 15.34 -2.19 12.10
CA TRP A 265 15.80 -1.26 13.12
C TRP A 265 17.26 -1.56 13.46
N ALA A 266 18.11 -0.54 13.47
CA ALA A 266 19.55 -0.75 13.56
C ALA A 266 20.01 -1.27 14.94
N ASP A 267 19.33 -0.94 16.04
CA ASP A 267 19.72 -1.41 17.39
C ASP A 267 19.23 -2.82 17.70
N ASP A 268 18.18 -3.29 17.02
CA ASP A 268 17.62 -4.62 17.22
C ASP A 268 17.07 -5.17 15.89
N PRO A 269 17.73 -6.18 15.28
CA PRO A 269 17.30 -6.74 14.00
C PRO A 269 15.95 -7.47 14.06
N LYS A 270 15.41 -7.72 15.26
CA LYS A 270 14.05 -8.25 15.45
C LYS A 270 12.98 -7.17 15.41
N VAL A 271 13.36 -5.90 15.46
CA VAL A 271 12.45 -4.77 15.31
C VAL A 271 12.50 -4.29 13.87
N LEU A 272 11.34 -4.15 13.26
CA LEU A 272 11.18 -3.66 11.91
C LEU A 272 10.31 -2.40 11.93
N ILE A 273 10.70 -1.38 11.17
CA ILE A 273 9.91 -0.17 10.99
C ILE A 273 9.11 -0.31 9.70
N CYS A 274 7.80 -0.17 9.81
CA CYS A 274 6.88 -0.13 8.69
C CYS A 274 6.44 1.30 8.43
N GLU A 275 6.71 1.81 7.24
CA GLU A 275 6.20 3.07 6.73
C GLU A 275 5.32 2.79 5.51
N ALA A 276 4.08 3.27 5.53
CA ALA A 276 3.20 3.25 4.37
C ALA A 276 2.67 4.64 4.09
N GLU A 277 2.63 5.03 2.82
CA GLU A 277 1.96 6.23 2.37
C GLU A 277 1.07 5.89 1.19
N LEU A 278 -0.14 6.45 1.20
CA LEU A 278 -1.13 6.24 0.16
C LEU A 278 -1.80 7.56 -0.21
N ALA A 279 -2.02 7.77 -1.50
CA ALA A 279 -2.73 8.91 -2.06
C ALA A 279 -3.80 8.45 -3.04
N TRP A 280 -4.94 9.15 -3.04
CA TRP A 280 -6.03 8.85 -3.95
C TRP A 280 -6.86 10.09 -4.23
N VAL A 281 -7.49 10.10 -5.40
CA VAL A 281 -8.48 11.13 -5.74
C VAL A 281 -9.83 10.67 -5.23
N GLU A 282 -10.45 11.44 -4.35
CA GLU A 282 -11.79 11.21 -3.82
C GLU A 282 -12.80 12.11 -4.56
N PRO A 283 -13.60 11.58 -5.51
CA PRO A 283 -14.78 12.25 -6.02
C PRO A 283 -15.72 12.66 -4.90
N ARG A 284 -16.18 13.92 -4.93
CA ARG A 284 -17.13 14.46 -3.94
C ARG A 284 -18.44 13.66 -3.86
N ALA A 285 -18.81 13.02 -4.96
CA ALA A 285 -19.98 12.18 -5.07
C ALA A 285 -19.90 10.94 -4.16
N TRP A 286 -18.71 10.38 -3.89
CA TRP A 286 -18.51 9.13 -3.14
C TRP A 286 -19.38 9.01 -1.88
N PHE A 287 -19.40 10.06 -1.06
CA PHE A 287 -20.14 10.08 0.19
C PHE A 287 -21.09 11.26 0.31
N GLY A 288 -21.56 11.79 -0.82
CA GLY A 288 -22.50 12.93 -0.85
C GLY A 288 -21.96 14.18 -0.13
N GLY A 289 -20.64 14.40 -0.18
CA GLY A 289 -19.97 15.50 0.53
C GLY A 289 -19.69 15.27 2.02
N SER A 290 -20.03 14.12 2.60
CA SER A 290 -19.61 13.77 3.96
C SER A 290 -18.15 13.31 3.98
N ASN A 291 -17.39 13.69 5.00
CA ASN A 291 -15.99 13.25 5.16
C ASN A 291 -15.92 11.90 5.88
N LEU A 292 -16.50 10.87 5.26
CA LEU A 292 -16.59 9.53 5.87
C LEU A 292 -15.19 8.93 6.07
N ILE A 293 -14.29 9.13 5.12
CA ILE A 293 -12.91 8.67 5.19
C ILE A 293 -12.24 9.17 6.47
N ALA A 294 -12.26 10.47 6.77
CA ALA A 294 -11.58 10.99 7.96
C ALA A 294 -12.09 10.36 9.27
N SER A 295 -13.35 9.91 9.30
CA SER A 295 -13.95 9.25 10.46
C SER A 295 -13.70 7.74 10.54
N LYS A 296 -13.64 7.04 9.39
CA LYS A 296 -13.59 5.57 9.32
C LYS A 296 -12.20 5.01 9.01
N LEU A 297 -11.34 5.79 8.36
CA LEU A 297 -9.99 5.38 8.02
C LEU A 297 -9.12 5.13 9.26
N PRO A 298 -9.10 5.99 10.30
CA PRO A 298 -8.28 5.74 11.48
C PRO A 298 -8.55 4.39 12.19
N PRO A 299 -9.80 4.01 12.52
CA PRO A 299 -10.07 2.71 13.14
C PRO A 299 -9.82 1.52 12.19
N ALA A 300 -10.01 1.69 10.87
CA ALA A 300 -9.67 0.65 9.89
C ALA A 300 -8.15 0.38 9.90
N ILE A 301 -7.33 1.44 9.80
CA ILE A 301 -5.87 1.35 9.89
C ILE A 301 -5.43 0.74 11.22
N GLN A 302 -6.04 1.16 12.34
CA GLN A 302 -5.72 0.59 13.65
C GLN A 302 -5.93 -0.92 13.69
N SER A 303 -7.04 -1.38 13.12
CA SER A 303 -7.40 -2.80 13.07
C SER A 303 -6.41 -3.58 12.21
N GLN A 304 -6.06 -3.06 11.04
CA GLN A 304 -5.08 -3.66 10.14
C GLN A 304 -3.69 -3.75 10.80
N VAL A 305 -3.19 -2.65 11.40
CA VAL A 305 -1.89 -2.64 12.10
C VAL A 305 -1.85 -3.68 13.23
N ARG A 306 -2.95 -3.82 13.99
CA ARG A 306 -3.07 -4.83 15.05
C ARG A 306 -3.02 -6.24 14.49
N GLU A 307 -3.71 -6.49 13.39
CA GLU A 307 -3.72 -7.80 12.74
C GLU A 307 -2.33 -8.19 12.22
N ILE A 308 -1.65 -7.29 11.52
CA ILE A 308 -0.30 -7.49 11.01
C ILE A 308 0.66 -7.82 12.15
N ARG A 309 0.61 -7.06 13.25
CA ARG A 309 1.45 -7.31 14.44
C ARG A 309 1.18 -8.68 15.06
N ARG A 310 -0.08 -9.10 15.18
CA ARG A 310 -0.40 -10.44 15.69
C ARG A 310 0.13 -11.52 14.76
N ALA A 311 0.02 -11.32 13.44
CA ALA A 311 0.54 -12.26 12.47
C ALA A 311 2.07 -12.39 12.54
N ALA A 312 2.78 -11.27 12.72
CA ALA A 312 4.23 -11.25 12.90
C ALA A 312 4.66 -11.94 14.21
N LEU A 313 4.02 -11.59 15.34
CA LEU A 313 4.32 -12.19 16.66
C LEU A 313 4.14 -13.71 16.66
N ARG A 314 3.05 -14.24 16.08
CA ARG A 314 2.80 -15.69 15.98
C ARG A 314 3.85 -16.48 15.20
N ARG A 315 4.63 -15.82 14.34
CA ARG A 315 5.70 -16.47 13.57
C ARG A 315 7.05 -16.46 14.29
N THR A 316 7.14 -15.73 15.40
CA THR A 316 8.38 -15.59 16.19
C THR A 316 8.40 -16.55 17.39
N GLU A 317 7.27 -17.18 17.70
CA GLU A 317 7.10 -18.25 18.70
C GLU A 317 7.41 -19.63 18.11
#